data_AF-A0A3B0XUF4-F1
#
_entry.id   AF-A0A3B0XUF4-F1
#
_cell.length_a   1.000
_cell.length_b   1.000
_cell.length_c   1.000
_cell.angle_alpha   90.00
_cell.angle_beta   90.00
_cell.angle_gamma   90.00
#
_symmetry.space_group_name_H-M   'P 1'
#
loop_
_entity.id
_entity.type
_entity.pdbx_description
1 polymer ?
#
loop_
_entity_poly.entity_id
_entity_poly.type
_entity_poly.pdbx_seq_one_letter_code
_entity_poly.pdbx_strand_id
1 'polypeptide(L)' 'MNDLISTLLNCPNLSLRLLDSKTGRSIKTLNHDQLYKVYSEQRIADNKYLRTPSVRGSATLD' A
#
# COMPACT_ATOMS: atom_id res chain seq x y z
N MET A 1 6.34 14.20 -0.26
CA MET A 1 5.82 13.06 -1.04
C MET A 1 4.31 13.08 -0.83
N ASN A 2 3.55 13.54 -1.83
CA ASN A 2 2.09 13.69 -1.73
C ASN A 2 1.46 12.34 -2.10
N ASP A 3 1.29 11.48 -1.12
CA ASP A 3 0.59 10.21 -1.30
C ASP A 3 -0.91 10.47 -1.47
N LEU A 4 -1.46 10.13 -2.64
CA LEU A 4 -2.89 10.19 -2.93
C LEU A 4 -3.73 9.56 -1.81
N ILE A 5 -3.26 8.44 -1.25
CA ILE A 5 -3.90 7.75 -0.14
C ILE A 5 -3.94 8.63 1.12
N SER A 6 -2.85 9.31 1.46
CA SER A 6 -2.80 10.23 2.61
C SER A 6 -3.78 11.39 2.45
N THR A 7 -3.94 11.92 1.24
CA THR A 7 -4.95 12.95 0.94
C THR A 7 -6.37 12.41 1.08
N LEU A 8 -6.62 11.19 0.59
CA LEU A 8 -7.93 10.53 0.73
C LEU A 8 -8.25 10.20 2.20
N LEU A 9 -7.25 9.88 3.03
CA LEU A 9 -7.42 9.69 4.47
C LEU A 9 -7.70 11.00 5.21
N ASN A 10 -7.30 12.15 4.69
CA ASN A 10 -7.68 13.44 5.29
C ASN A 10 -9.11 13.88 4.94
N CYS A 11 -9.81 13.14 4.07
CA CYS A 11 -11.16 13.44 3.63
C CYS A 11 -12.10 12.25 3.93
N PRO A 12 -12.79 12.21 5.08
CA PRO A 12 -13.56 11.05 5.52
C PRO A 12 -14.74 10.69 4.60
N ASN A 13 -15.20 11.63 3.77
CA ASN A 13 -16.30 11.43 2.83
C ASN A 13 -15.85 10.99 1.42
N LEU A 14 -14.56 10.74 1.21
CA LEU A 14 -14.04 10.23 -0.06
C LEU A 14 -13.93 8.72 -0.05
N SER A 15 -14.20 8.12 -1.21
CA SER A 15 -14.02 6.70 -1.47
C SER A 15 -13.20 6.51 -2.74
N LEU A 16 -12.34 5.51 -2.76
CA LEU A 16 -11.56 5.15 -3.94
C LEU A 16 -12.29 4.04 -4.71
N ARG A 17 -12.62 4.29 -5.98
CA ARG A 17 -13.21 3.28 -6.86
C ARG A 17 -12.18 2.79 -7.88
N LEU A 18 -11.98 1.48 -7.91
CA LEU A 18 -11.21 0.78 -8.93
C LEU A 18 -12.17 0.33 -10.04
N LEU A 19 -11.81 0.68 -11.26
CA LEU A 19 -12.53 0.35 -12.47
C LEU A 19 -11.66 -0.55 -13.34
N ASP A 20 -12.28 -1.53 -13.96
CA ASP A 20 -11.64 -2.31 -15.01
C ASP A 20 -11.50 -1.44 -16.26
N SER A 21 -10.27 -1.30 -16.77
CA SER A 21 -9.99 -0.40 -17.88
C SER A 21 -10.61 -0.84 -19.21
N LYS A 22 -10.88 -2.16 -19.37
CA LYS A 22 -11.40 -2.73 -20.61
C LYS A 22 -12.93 -2.68 -20.69
N THR A 23 -13.59 -2.91 -19.56
CA THR A 23 -15.05 -3.03 -19.46
C THR A 23 -15.71 -1.83 -18.78
N GLY A 24 -14.93 -0.95 -18.15
CA GLY A 24 -15.41 0.19 -17.37
C GLY A 24 -16.15 -0.21 -16.08
N ARG A 25 -16.20 -1.50 -15.74
CA ARG A 25 -16.96 -2.01 -14.59
C ARG A 25 -16.21 -1.73 -13.30
N SER A 26 -16.95 -1.44 -12.23
CA SER A 26 -16.35 -1.33 -10.90
C SER A 26 -15.88 -2.70 -10.44
N ILE A 27 -14.57 -2.79 -10.21
CA ILE A 27 -13.93 -3.97 -9.61
C ILE A 27 -14.13 -3.89 -8.10
N LYS A 28 -13.88 -2.71 -7.52
CA LYS A 28 -13.90 -2.51 -6.08
C LYS A 28 -14.13 -1.05 -5.73
N THR A 29 -14.80 -0.79 -4.61
CA THR A 29 -14.85 0.53 -3.99
C THR A 29 -14.35 0.40 -2.56
N LEU A 30 -13.39 1.23 -2.18
CA LEU A 30 -12.80 1.31 -0.85
C LEU A 30 -13.32 2.57 -0.19
N ASN A 31 -13.98 2.42 0.95
CA ASN A 31 -14.40 3.53 1.80
C ASN A 31 -13.23 3.96 2.72
N HIS A 32 -13.46 5.00 3.52
CA HIS A 32 -12.47 5.56 4.41
C HIS A 32 -11.87 4.54 5.39
N ASP A 33 -12.70 3.71 6.03
CA ASP A 33 -12.26 2.67 6.98
C ASP A 33 -11.37 1.61 6.30
N GLN A 34 -11.77 1.15 5.11
CA GLN A 34 -11.00 0.21 4.30
C GLN A 34 -9.67 0.81 3.83
N LEU A 35 -9.68 2.09 3.43
CA LEU A 35 -8.48 2.83 3.04
C LEU A 35 -7.50 2.95 4.22
N TYR A 36 -8.00 3.23 5.42
CA TYR A 36 -7.19 3.32 6.62
C TYR A 36 -6.51 1.99 6.94
N LYS A 37 -7.28 0.89 6.89
CA LYS A 37 -6.75 -0.46 7.09
C LYS A 37 -5.64 -0.81 6.10
N VAL A 38 -5.87 -0.59 4.81
CA VAL A 38 -4.88 -0.86 3.75
C VAL A 38 -3.61 -0.04 3.98
N TYR A 39 -3.73 1.25 4.30
CA TYR A 39 -2.58 2.11 4.57
C TYR A 39 -1.77 1.64 5.79
N SER A 40 -2.44 1.25 6.89
CA SER A 40 -1.78 0.70 8.07
C SER A 40 -1.05 -0.61 7.77
N GLU A 41 -1.67 -1.52 7.02
CA GLU A 41 -1.05 -2.79 6.59
C GLU A 41 0.17 -2.56 5.70
N GLN A 42 0.10 -1.58 4.78
CA GLN A 42 1.21 -1.23 3.89
C GLN A 42 2.41 -0.66 4.64
N ARG A 43 2.19 0.20 5.66
CA ARG A 43 3.28 0.71 6.52
C ARG A 43 3.94 -0.38 7.37
N ILE A 44 3.18 -1.40 7.76
CA ILE A 44 3.74 -2.56 8.47
C ILE A 44 4.60 -3.38 7.51
N ALA A 45 4.15 -3.58 6.27
CA ALA A 45 4.92 -4.27 5.23
C ALA A 45 6.22 -3.52 4.89
N ASP A 46 6.17 -2.20 4.69
CA ASP A 46 7.34 -1.37 4.38
C ASP A 46 8.38 -1.41 5.52
N ASN A 47 7.93 -1.30 6.77
CA ASN A 47 8.79 -1.48 7.95
C ASN A 47 9.38 -2.89 8.06
N LYS A 48 8.67 -3.92 7.58
CA LYS A 48 9.14 -5.31 7.61
C LYS A 48 10.31 -5.53 6.63
N TYR A 49 10.26 -4.88 5.46
CA TYR A 49 11.36 -4.93 4.49
C TYR A 49 12.60 -4.14 4.93
N LEU A 50 12.43 -3.09 5.74
CA LEU A 50 13.56 -2.36 6.34
C LEU A 50 14.24 -3.13 7.49
N ARG A 51 13.61 -4.19 8.02
CA ARG A 51 14.14 -5.03 9.12
C ARG A 51 14.79 -6.32 8.67
N THR A 52 14.86 -6.63 7.38
CA THR A 52 15.75 -7.69 6.91
C THR A 52 17.16 -7.12 6.79
N PRO A 53 18.12 -7.43 7.68
CA PRO A 53 19.52 -7.22 7.34
C PRO A 53 19.77 -7.99 6.04
N SER A 54 20.13 -7.26 5.00
CA SER A 54 20.67 -7.83 3.77
C SER A 54 21.93 -8.60 4.17
N VAL A 55 21.82 -9.92 4.36
CA VAL A 55 22.96 -10.81 4.51
C VAL A 55 23.60 -10.92 3.13
N ARG A 56 24.36 -9.88 2.78
CA ARG A 56 25.19 -9.83 1.58
C ARG A 56 26.57 -10.35 1.95
N GLY A 57 26.85 -11.57 1.54
CA GLY A 57 28.21 -12.09 1.34
C GLY A 57 28.92 -12.62 2.59
N SER A 58 28.97 -13.94 2.70
CA SER A 58 30.18 -14.60 3.19
C SER A 58 30.67 -15.48 2.05
N ALA A 59 31.71 -15.00 1.37
CA ALA A 59 32.45 -15.79 0.42
C ALA A 59 33.09 -16.96 1.18
N THR A 60 32.75 -18.18 0.80
CA THR A 60 33.56 -19.34 1.16
C THR A 60 34.83 -19.25 0.32
N LEU A 61 35.95 -18.89 0.95
CA LEU A 61 37.29 -19.10 0.41
C LEU A 61 37.62 -20.59 0.57
N ASP A 62 37.97 -21.21 -0.55
CA ASP A 62 38.51 -22.57 -0.66
C ASP A 62 39.83 -22.72 0.13
#